data_AF-A0A526YLR8-F1
#
_entry.id   AF-A0A526YLR8-F1
#
_cell.length_a   1.000
_cell.length_b   1.000
_cell.length_c   1.000
_cell.angle_alpha   90.00
_cell.angle_beta   90.00
_cell.angle_gamma   90.00
#
_symmetry.space_group_name_H-M   'P 1'
#
loop_
_entity.id
_entity.type
_entity.pdbx_description
1 polymer ?
#
loop_
_entity_poly.entity_id
_entity_poly.type
_entity_poly.pdbx_seq_one_letter_code
_entity_poly.pdbx_strand_id
1 'polypeptide(L)'
;VVIAAGAGSAAIAATAGLKLPIETPPGLIVHSRPYEKLLNGLVIGDRLHMRQTAEGRIIAGSDFGGADPGMDAEATALELNASMKTM
;
A
#
# COMPACT_ATOMS: atom_id res chain seq x y z
N VAL A 1 -7.68 -20.69 20.01
CA VAL A 1 -7.34 -20.52 18.58
C VAL A 1 -7.21 -19.02 18.31
N VAL A 2 -6.21 -18.60 17.53
CA VAL A 2 -6.05 -17.20 17.09
C VAL A 2 -6.24 -17.16 15.57
N ILE A 3 -7.06 -16.22 15.07
CA ILE A 3 -7.27 -16.00 13.63
C ILE A 3 -6.41 -14.79 13.22
N ALA A 4 -5.40 -15.01 12.37
CA ALA A 4 -4.45 -14.00 11.91
C ALA A 4 -4.26 -14.06 10.38
N ALA A 5 -5.36 -14.10 9.63
CA ALA A 5 -5.38 -14.37 8.19
C ALA A 5 -5.57 -13.11 7.32
N GLY A 6 -5.30 -11.91 7.85
CA GLY A 6 -5.51 -10.64 7.15
C GLY A 6 -6.93 -10.54 6.60
N ALA A 7 -7.05 -10.29 5.28
CA ALA A 7 -8.34 -10.21 4.59
C ALA A 7 -9.20 -11.48 4.67
N GLY A 8 -8.59 -12.65 4.88
CA GLY A 8 -9.31 -13.92 5.05
C GLY A 8 -9.95 -14.11 6.43
N SER A 9 -9.67 -13.22 7.40
CA SER A 9 -10.06 -13.44 8.80
C SER A 9 -11.58 -13.48 9.01
N ALA A 10 -12.34 -12.68 8.25
CA ALA A 10 -13.80 -12.65 8.36
C ALA A 10 -14.45 -14.00 7.99
N ALA A 11 -13.97 -14.63 6.91
CA ALA A 11 -14.47 -15.93 6.48
C ALA A 11 -14.19 -17.04 7.51
N ILE A 12 -13.02 -17.02 8.14
CA ILE A 12 -12.66 -18.00 9.17
C ILE A 12 -13.52 -17.78 10.44
N ALA A 13 -13.68 -16.54 10.88
CA ALA A 13 -14.49 -16.20 12.05
C ALA A 13 -15.97 -16.64 11.88
N ALA A 14 -16.51 -16.52 10.66
CA ALA A 14 -17.86 -16.96 10.34
C ALA A 14 -18.08 -18.47 10.55
N THR A 15 -17.05 -19.31 10.41
CA THR A 15 -17.15 -20.76 10.69
C THR A 15 -17.40 -21.06 12.17
N ALA A 16 -17.10 -20.11 13.06
CA ALA A 16 -17.40 -20.16 14.49
C ALA A 16 -18.65 -19.33 14.87
N GLY A 17 -19.45 -18.87 13.89
CA GLY A 17 -20.63 -18.04 14.12
C GLY A 17 -20.34 -16.60 14.52
N LEU A 18 -19.10 -16.12 14.34
CA LEU A 18 -18.69 -14.76 14.69
C LEU A 18 -18.72 -13.84 13.48
N LYS A 19 -19.31 -12.65 13.65
CA LYS A 19 -19.22 -11.56 12.68
C LYS A 19 -18.01 -10.68 13.01
N LEU A 20 -17.04 -10.62 12.11
CA LEU A 20 -15.89 -9.73 12.20
C LEU A 20 -16.11 -8.49 11.30
N PRO A 21 -16.32 -7.28 11.85
CA PRO A 21 -16.53 -6.07 11.05
C PRO A 21 -15.19 -5.50 10.57
N ILE A 22 -14.67 -6.04 9.46
CA ILE A 22 -13.44 -5.58 8.82
C ILE A 22 -13.69 -5.35 7.33
N GLU A 23 -13.11 -4.27 6.79
CA GLU A 23 -13.06 -3.99 5.35
C GLU A 23 -11.66 -4.32 4.82
N THR A 24 -11.60 -4.72 3.56
CA THR A 24 -10.35 -5.15 2.92
C THR A 24 -10.23 -4.51 1.53
N PRO A 25 -10.16 -3.17 1.45
CA PRO A 25 -10.03 -2.49 0.17
C PRO A 25 -8.72 -2.91 -0.53
N PRO A 26 -8.71 -2.97 -1.87
CA PRO A 26 -7.46 -3.09 -2.62
C PRO A 26 -6.51 -1.94 -2.27
N GLY A 27 -5.21 -2.21 -2.30
CA GLY A 27 -4.16 -1.20 -2.16
C GLY A 27 -3.26 -1.18 -3.38
N LEU A 28 -2.74 0.00 -3.72
CA LEU A 28 -1.79 0.19 -4.81
C LEU A 28 -0.51 0.85 -4.30
N ILE A 29 0.63 0.28 -4.70
CA ILE A 29 1.95 0.87 -4.51
C ILE A 29 2.72 0.81 -5.83
N VAL A 30 3.64 1.77 -6.02
CA VAL A 30 4.55 1.79 -7.16
C VAL A 30 5.99 1.58 -6.72
N HIS A 31 6.76 0.88 -7.54
CA HIS A 31 8.16 0.59 -7.30
C HIS A 31 9.04 1.24 -8.37
N SER A 32 10.10 1.91 -7.94
CA SER A 32 11.18 2.29 -8.85
C SER A 32 12.07 1.08 -9.20
N ARG A 33 12.91 1.26 -10.22
CA ARG A 33 14.16 0.47 -10.33
C ARG A 33 15.08 0.81 -9.15
N PRO A 34 15.99 -0.08 -8.74
CA PRO A 34 17.02 0.24 -7.75
C PRO A 34 17.78 1.52 -8.14
N TYR A 35 18.06 2.35 -7.15
CA TYR A 35 18.81 3.60 -7.30
C TYR A 35 19.76 3.80 -6.12
N GLU A 36 20.68 4.76 -6.23
CA GLU A 36 21.53 5.14 -5.09
C GLU A 36 20.68 5.63 -3.92
N LYS A 37 21.26 5.64 -2.72
CA LYS A 37 20.52 5.98 -1.51
C LYS A 37 20.13 7.47 -1.52
N LEU A 38 18.82 7.74 -1.56
CA LEU A 38 18.23 9.07 -1.46
C LEU A 38 17.49 9.27 -0.14
N LEU A 39 16.83 8.21 0.38
CA LEU A 39 16.00 8.29 1.58
C LEU A 39 16.66 7.59 2.77
N ASN A 40 16.58 8.21 3.95
CA ASN A 40 17.08 7.64 5.22
C ASN A 40 15.97 7.06 6.11
N GLY A 41 14.71 7.13 5.68
CA GLY A 41 13.55 6.71 6.44
C GLY A 41 12.27 6.83 5.63
N LEU A 42 11.14 6.85 6.33
CA LEU A 42 9.83 7.09 5.73
C LEU A 42 9.65 8.60 5.49
N VAL A 43 9.26 8.96 4.27
CA VAL A 43 8.76 10.30 3.93
C VAL A 43 7.24 10.22 3.89
N ILE A 44 6.58 11.16 4.56
CA ILE A 44 5.12 11.32 4.55
C ILE A 44 4.85 12.72 4.00
N GLY A 45 4.16 12.81 2.88
CA GLY A 45 3.66 14.05 2.32
C GLY A 45 2.15 14.00 2.11
N ASP A 46 1.58 15.12 1.69
CA ASP A 46 0.11 15.28 1.58
C ASP A 46 -0.53 14.32 0.57
N ARG A 47 0.22 13.90 -0.45
CA ARG A 47 -0.29 13.06 -1.56
C ARG A 47 0.29 11.65 -1.61
N LEU A 48 1.38 11.40 -0.89
CA LEU A 48 2.04 10.11 -0.87
C LEU A 48 2.89 9.90 0.37
N HIS A 49 3.11 8.64 0.69
CA HIS A 49 4.16 8.19 1.59
C HIS A 49 5.15 7.33 0.80
N MET A 50 6.44 7.42 1.11
CA MET A 50 7.45 6.64 0.43
C MET A 50 8.64 6.27 1.32
N ARG A 51 9.29 5.15 0.98
CA ARG A 51 10.55 4.72 1.60
C ARG A 51 11.44 4.05 0.56
N GLN A 52 12.74 4.04 0.83
CA GLN A 52 13.70 3.26 0.05
C GLN A 52 13.98 1.93 0.75
N THR A 53 13.98 0.83 -0.01
CA THR A 53 14.34 -0.50 0.50
C THR A 53 15.86 -0.65 0.61
N ALA A 54 16.32 -1.70 1.29
CA ALA A 54 17.74 -2.00 1.40
C ALA A 54 18.38 -2.29 0.02
N GLU A 55 17.60 -2.79 -0.94
CA GLU A 55 17.99 -3.04 -2.32
C GLU A 55 17.93 -1.77 -3.20
N GLY A 56 17.68 -0.61 -2.62
CA GLY A 56 17.72 0.68 -3.30
C GLY A 56 16.44 1.06 -4.07
N ARG A 57 15.35 0.29 -3.97
CA ARG A 57 14.07 0.64 -4.63
C ARG A 57 13.29 1.64 -3.80
N ILE A 58 12.69 2.64 -4.44
CA ILE A 58 11.70 3.50 -3.79
C ILE A 58 10.33 2.85 -3.96
N ILE A 59 9.62 2.69 -2.85
CA ILE A 59 8.24 2.25 -2.78
C ILE A 59 7.39 3.45 -2.34
N ALA A 60 6.33 3.75 -3.08
CA ALA A 60 5.39 4.82 -2.75
C ALA A 60 3.94 4.34 -2.79
N GLY A 61 3.10 4.93 -1.93
CA GLY A 61 1.64 4.75 -1.88
C GLY A 61 0.96 6.10 -1.62
N SER A 62 -0.30 6.27 -2.07
CA SER A 62 -1.03 7.55 -1.96
C SER A 62 -1.83 7.70 -0.65
N ASP A 63 -2.29 6.60 -0.06
CA ASP A 63 -3.09 6.61 1.18
C ASP A 63 -2.59 5.53 2.16
N PHE A 64 -2.43 5.90 3.43
CA PHE A 64 -2.05 5.01 4.51
C PHE A 64 -3.10 3.93 4.80
N GLY A 65 -4.38 4.21 4.50
CA GLY A 65 -5.50 3.27 4.72
C GLY A 65 -5.71 2.26 3.59
N GLY A 66 -5.02 2.43 2.44
CA GLY A 66 -5.40 1.78 1.20
C GLY A 66 -6.60 2.49 0.58
N ALA A 67 -6.39 3.15 -0.56
CA ALA A 67 -7.46 3.70 -1.36
C ALA A 67 -7.67 2.77 -2.56
N ASP A 68 -8.94 2.48 -2.87
CA ASP A 68 -9.31 1.79 -4.10
C ASP A 68 -8.66 2.53 -5.28
N PRO A 69 -7.76 1.88 -6.06
CA PRO A 69 -7.10 2.52 -7.19
C PRO A 69 -8.07 2.83 -8.34
N GLY A 70 -9.36 2.52 -8.17
CA GLY A 70 -10.41 2.75 -9.14
C GLY A 70 -10.38 1.71 -10.25
N MET A 71 -11.09 2.01 -11.34
CA MET A 71 -11.22 1.10 -12.48
C MET A 71 -9.95 0.98 -13.33
N ASP A 72 -9.03 1.94 -13.22
CA ASP A 72 -7.78 1.96 -14.00
C ASP A 72 -6.57 2.08 -13.06
N ALA A 73 -6.14 0.93 -12.54
CA ALA A 73 -5.00 0.84 -11.65
C ALA A 73 -3.68 1.27 -12.31
N GLU A 74 -3.55 1.14 -13.63
CA GLU A 74 -2.33 1.53 -14.33
C GLU A 74 -2.23 3.06 -14.44
N ALA A 75 -3.32 3.75 -14.78
CA ALA A 75 -3.36 5.21 -14.75
C ALA A 75 -3.05 5.75 -13.34
N THR A 76 -3.67 5.19 -12.30
CA THR A 76 -3.41 5.55 -10.90
C THR A 76 -1.94 5.34 -10.51
N ALA A 77 -1.32 4.23 -10.96
CA ALA A 77 0.10 3.98 -10.74
C ALA A 77 1.00 5.02 -11.45
N LEU A 78 0.67 5.41 -12.68
CA LEU A 78 1.43 6.41 -13.43
C LEU A 78 1.38 7.78 -12.75
N GLU A 79 0.21 8.19 -12.25
CA GLU A 79 0.05 9.44 -11.50
C GLU A 79 0.83 9.44 -10.18
N LEU A 80 0.79 8.34 -9.44
CA LEU A 80 1.55 8.18 -8.20
C LEU A 80 3.06 8.24 -8.46
N ASN A 81 3.52 7.56 -9.52
CA ASN A 81 4.92 7.61 -9.94
C ASN A 81 5.35 9.01 -10.41
N ALA A 82 4.46 9.78 -11.05
CA ALA A 82 4.73 11.16 -11.41
C ALA A 82 4.87 12.03 -10.15
N SER A 83 3.96 11.88 -9.18
CA SER A 83 3.99 12.60 -7.90
C SER A 83 5.26 12.30 -7.09
N MET A 84 5.70 11.04 -7.10
CA MET A 84 6.95 10.61 -6.45
C MET A 84 8.19 11.33 -7.00
N LYS A 85 8.22 11.66 -8.31
CA LYS A 85 9.37 12.32 -8.95
C LYS A 85 9.45 13.82 -8.69
N THR A 86 8.38 14.42 -8.15
CA THR A 86 8.31 15.85 -7.85
C THR A 86 8.56 16.18 -6.37
N MET A 87 8.73 15.16 -5.53
CA MET A 87 9.14 15.27 -4.12
C MET A 87 10.66 15.37 -4.01
#